data_AF-A0A4S8LQX5-F1
#
_entry.id   AF-A0A4S8LQX5-F1
#
_cell.length_a   1.000
_cell.length_b   1.000
_cell.length_c   1.000
_cell.angle_alpha   90.00
_cell.angle_beta   90.00
_cell.angle_gamma   90.00
#
_symmetry.space_group_name_H-M   'P 1'
#
loop_
_entity.id
_entity.type
_entity.pdbx_description
1 polymer ?
#
loop_
_entity_poly.entity_id
_entity_poly.type
_entity_poly.pdbx_seq_one_letter_code
_entity_poly.pdbx_strand_id
1 'polypeptide(L)'
;VTLEANSLYVSLTQLMSQGFHWSIYVTDAYGTATRYHWRQVRSRTTVTSPIEVFSYETLACITETTRGLNLNLAFVKIEAFTAPRGATPDNYYVPLFRSIFATSYPTVMQNRRQGITCRTWVFAALERL
;
A
#
# COMPACT_ATOMS: atom_id res chain seq x y z
N VAL A 1 12.07 -7.12 13.20
CA VAL A 1 11.58 -5.78 13.62
C VAL A 1 10.16 -5.97 14.13
N THR A 2 9.88 -5.58 15.38
CA THR A 2 8.54 -5.66 15.95
C THR A 2 7.80 -4.37 15.59
N LEU A 3 6.59 -4.50 15.01
CA LEU A 3 5.75 -3.33 14.73
C LEU A 3 4.99 -2.94 16.00
N GLU A 4 4.90 -1.64 16.26
CA GLU A 4 4.13 -1.11 17.38
C GLU A 4 2.63 -1.16 17.06
N ALA A 5 1.80 -1.30 18.09
CA ALA A 5 0.35 -1.27 17.92
C ALA A 5 -0.14 0.11 17.46
N ASN A 6 -1.30 0.15 16.78
CA ASN A 6 -2.00 1.38 16.39
C ASN A 6 -1.11 2.41 15.66
N SER A 7 -0.19 1.94 14.83
CA SER A 7 0.88 2.73 14.22
C SER A 7 0.80 2.71 12.69
N LEU A 8 1.34 3.75 12.08
CA LEU A 8 1.44 3.91 10.63
C LEU A 8 2.90 3.84 10.19
N TYR A 9 3.15 3.04 9.15
CA TYR A 9 4.46 2.93 8.53
C TYR A 9 4.38 3.13 7.03
N VAL A 10 5.41 3.77 6.47
CA VAL A 10 5.64 3.85 5.02
C VAL A 10 6.83 2.96 4.68
N SER A 11 6.67 2.21 3.60
CA SER A 11 7.70 1.31 3.08
C SER A 11 8.10 1.71 1.67
N LEU A 12 9.39 1.56 1.39
CA LEU A 12 9.96 1.59 0.06
C LEU A 12 10.67 0.27 -0.19
N THR A 13 10.21 -0.48 -1.19
CA THR A 13 10.75 -1.80 -1.53
C THR A 13 11.34 -1.75 -2.94
N GLN A 14 12.56 -2.25 -3.11
CA GLN A 14 13.13 -2.51 -4.45
C GLN A 14 12.43 -3.74 -5.02
N LEU A 15 11.86 -3.61 -6.22
CA LEU A 15 11.37 -4.78 -6.95
C LEU A 15 12.56 -5.46 -7.65
N MET A 16 12.52 -6.78 -7.77
CA MET A 16 13.53 -7.51 -8.57
C MET A 16 13.35 -7.29 -10.07
N SER A 17 12.20 -6.74 -10.49
CA SER A 17 12.00 -6.09 -11.79
C SER A 17 12.41 -4.62 -11.73
N GLN A 18 12.57 -3.94 -12.86
CA GLN A 18 12.82 -2.49 -12.84
C GLN A 18 11.76 -1.73 -12.02
N GLY A 19 12.22 -0.89 -11.08
CA GLY A 19 11.40 0.04 -10.31
C GLY A 19 11.34 -0.22 -8.82
N PHE A 20 10.62 0.68 -8.13
CA PHE A 20 10.39 0.63 -6.69
C PHE A 20 8.89 0.54 -6.40
N HIS A 21 8.55 -0.02 -5.25
CA HIS A 21 7.17 -0.09 -4.76
C HIS A 21 7.02 0.64 -3.44
N TRP A 22 6.02 1.51 -3.36
CA TRP A 22 5.66 2.22 -2.15
C TRP A 22 4.39 1.61 -1.56
N SER A 23 4.36 1.43 -0.24
CA SER A 23 3.17 0.95 0.46
C SER A 23 3.05 1.51 1.87
N ILE A 24 1.81 1.58 2.35
CA ILE A 24 1.46 1.96 3.72
C ILE A 24 1.12 0.71 4.51
N TYR A 25 1.52 0.68 5.78
CA TYR A 25 1.15 -0.35 6.74
C TYR A 25 0.48 0.33 7.93
N VAL A 26 -0.69 -0.16 8.31
CA VAL A 26 -1.34 0.23 9.57
C VAL A 26 -1.38 -0.99 10.47
N THR A 27 -0.97 -0.84 11.71
CA THR A 27 -1.09 -1.89 12.73
C THR A 27 -2.32 -1.66 13.61
N ASP A 28 -2.98 -2.75 13.99
CA ASP A 28 -4.08 -2.71 14.96
C ASP A 28 -3.57 -2.68 16.41
N ALA A 29 -4.49 -2.78 17.37
CA ALA A 29 -4.18 -2.79 18.80
C ALA A 29 -3.32 -4.00 19.25
N TYR A 30 -3.23 -5.04 18.43
CA TYR A 30 -2.42 -6.24 18.67
C TYR A 30 -1.10 -6.22 17.89
N GLY A 31 -0.81 -5.16 17.16
CA GLY A 31 0.39 -5.06 16.31
C GLY A 31 0.27 -5.82 14.98
N THR A 32 -0.92 -6.30 14.62
CA THR A 32 -1.17 -6.96 13.33
C THR A 32 -1.15 -5.93 12.22
N ALA A 33 -0.24 -6.08 11.26
CA ALA A 33 -0.11 -5.14 10.16
C ALA A 33 -1.06 -5.47 9.00
N THR A 34 -1.78 -4.46 8.53
CA THR A 34 -2.44 -4.48 7.22
C THR A 34 -1.67 -3.60 6.25
N ARG A 35 -1.24 -4.19 5.13
CA ARG A 35 -0.61 -3.45 4.03
C ARG A 35 -1.68 -2.91 3.09
N TYR A 36 -1.53 -1.65 2.69
CA TYR A 36 -2.33 -0.98 1.69
C TYR A 36 -1.43 -0.42 0.60
N HIS A 37 -1.79 -0.65 -0.66
CA HIS A 37 -1.00 -0.13 -1.77
C HIS A 37 -1.76 -0.05 -3.09
N TRP A 38 -1.20 0.76 -3.99
CA TRP A 38 -1.53 0.75 -5.41
C TRP A 38 -0.53 -0.13 -6.15
N ARG A 39 -0.98 -1.23 -6.76
CA ARG A 39 -0.09 -2.23 -7.37
C ARG A 39 -0.55 -2.67 -8.74
N GLN A 40 0.40 -3.17 -9.52
CA GLN A 40 0.09 -3.85 -10.77
C GLN A 40 -0.61 -5.20 -10.52
N VAL A 41 -1.64 -5.51 -11.30
CA VAL A 41 -2.29 -6.82 -11.31
C VAL A 41 -1.46 -7.81 -12.13
N ARG A 42 -1.36 -9.06 -11.67
CA ARG A 42 -0.55 -10.11 -12.35
C ARG A 42 -1.21 -10.63 -13.62
N SER A 43 -2.53 -10.61 -13.66
CA SER A 43 -3.35 -11.10 -14.77
C SER A 43 -4.49 -10.12 -14.99
N ARG A 44 -4.70 -9.74 -16.25
CA ARG A 44 -5.81 -8.88 -16.65
C ARG A 44 -6.91 -9.73 -17.26
N THR A 45 -8.15 -9.43 -16.93
CA THR A 45 -9.31 -10.11 -17.52
C THR A 45 -9.49 -9.71 -18.98
N THR A 46 -9.24 -8.44 -19.33
CA THR A 46 -9.34 -7.90 -20.70
C THR A 46 -8.22 -6.90 -20.99
N VAL A 47 -8.00 -6.59 -22.28
CA VAL A 47 -7.04 -5.56 -22.71
C VAL A 47 -7.40 -4.15 -22.22
N THR A 48 -8.66 -3.92 -21.88
CA THR A 48 -9.19 -2.65 -21.34
C THR A 48 -9.24 -2.62 -19.83
N SER A 49 -9.02 -3.75 -19.14
CA SER A 49 -9.06 -3.82 -17.68
C SER A 49 -7.92 -2.99 -17.06
N PRO A 50 -8.12 -2.27 -15.96
CA PRO A 50 -7.04 -1.57 -15.26
C PRO A 50 -5.80 -2.44 -15.04
N ILE A 51 -4.61 -1.89 -15.31
CA ILE A 51 -3.35 -2.61 -15.08
C ILE A 51 -2.84 -2.47 -13.65
N GLU A 52 -3.24 -1.41 -12.94
CA GLU A 52 -2.92 -1.19 -11.54
C GLU A 52 -4.21 -0.92 -10.75
N VAL A 53 -4.27 -1.41 -9.51
CA VAL A 53 -5.45 -1.28 -8.64
C VAL A 53 -5.03 -1.08 -7.19
N PHE A 54 -5.94 -0.51 -6.41
CA PHE A 54 -5.85 -0.56 -4.95
C PHE A 54 -6.02 -2.00 -4.47
N SER A 55 -5.14 -2.42 -3.57
CA SER A 55 -5.17 -3.72 -2.93
C SER A 55 -4.74 -3.55 -1.47
N TYR A 56 -5.25 -4.43 -0.62
CA TYR A 56 -4.84 -4.50 0.78
C TYR A 56 -4.80 -5.96 1.23
N GLU A 57 -3.99 -6.22 2.25
CA GLU A 57 -3.77 -7.56 2.78
C GLU A 57 -3.33 -7.45 4.24
N THR A 58 -4.03 -8.16 5.12
CA THR A 58 -3.57 -8.37 6.50
C THR A 58 -2.42 -9.37 6.46
N LEU A 59 -1.27 -8.95 6.96
CA LEU A 59 -0.06 -9.74 6.96
C LEU A 59 0.11 -10.37 8.34
N ALA A 60 0.31 -11.69 8.37
CA ALA A 60 0.98 -12.29 9.51
C ALA A 60 2.37 -11.65 9.62
N CYS A 61 2.82 -11.27 10.82
CA CYS A 61 4.18 -10.77 11.02
C CYS A 61 5.17 -11.82 10.50
N ILE A 62 5.76 -11.56 9.33
CA ILE A 62 6.70 -12.48 8.71
C ILE A 62 8.07 -12.20 9.32
N THR A 63 8.59 -13.14 10.10
CA THR A 63 9.96 -13.13 10.63
C THR A 63 10.99 -13.72 9.66
N GLU A 64 10.53 -14.19 8.49
CA GLU A 64 11.30 -14.96 7.52
C GLU A 64 11.38 -14.29 6.13
N THR A 65 12.39 -14.68 5.34
CA THR A 65 12.57 -14.20 3.96
C THR A 65 11.41 -14.68 3.08
N THR A 66 10.59 -13.75 2.58
CA THR A 66 9.49 -14.10 1.67
C THR A 66 10.03 -14.63 0.32
N ARG A 67 9.26 -15.50 -0.34
CA ARG A 67 9.57 -16.05 -1.68
C ARG A 67 9.77 -14.97 -2.76
N GLY A 68 9.37 -13.72 -2.49
CA GLY A 68 9.55 -12.60 -3.41
C GLY A 68 10.96 -12.03 -3.48
N LEU A 69 11.88 -12.41 -2.57
CA LEU A 69 13.24 -11.85 -2.48
C LEU A 69 13.27 -10.31 -2.52
N ASN A 70 12.27 -9.68 -1.89
CA ASN A 70 12.13 -8.23 -1.89
C ASN A 70 13.07 -7.61 -0.85
N LEU A 71 13.80 -6.56 -1.24
CA LEU A 71 14.63 -5.77 -0.34
C LEU A 71 13.85 -4.51 0.09
N ASN A 72 13.52 -4.41 1.38
CA ASN A 72 13.02 -3.16 1.96
C ASN A 72 14.18 -2.18 2.07
N LEU A 73 14.14 -1.11 1.28
CA LEU A 73 15.13 -0.03 1.31
C LEU A 73 14.87 0.96 2.43
N ALA A 74 13.58 1.18 2.75
CA ALA A 74 13.17 2.01 3.86
C ALA A 74 11.88 1.47 4.48
N PHE A 75 11.78 1.58 5.80
CA PHE A 75 10.59 1.28 6.58
C PHE A 75 10.51 2.31 7.72
N VAL A 76 9.65 3.31 7.56
CA VAL A 76 9.63 4.53 8.37
C VAL A 76 8.31 4.62 9.11
N LYS A 77 8.36 4.78 10.43
CA LYS A 77 7.18 5.06 11.26
C LYS A 77 6.80 6.54 11.13
N ILE A 78 5.51 6.82 11.03
CA ILE A 78 4.98 8.19 11.07
C ILE A 78 4.58 8.50 12.52
N GLU A 79 5.44 9.19 13.27
CA GLU A 79 5.21 9.48 14.69
C GLU A 79 4.00 10.38 14.94
N ALA A 80 3.65 11.25 13.99
CA ALA A 80 2.50 12.14 14.09
C ALA A 80 1.15 11.44 13.90
N PHE A 81 1.14 10.17 13.49
CA PHE A 81 -0.09 9.44 13.23
C PHE A 81 -0.81 9.07 14.53
N THR A 82 -2.10 9.40 14.61
CA THR A 82 -2.99 8.94 15.68
C THR A 82 -4.07 8.04 15.09
N ALA A 83 -4.09 6.76 15.47
CA ALA A 83 -5.09 5.82 14.98
C ALA A 83 -6.51 6.27 15.39
N PRO A 84 -7.45 6.41 14.43
CA PRO A 84 -8.82 6.78 14.76
C PRO A 84 -9.48 5.70 15.62
N ARG A 85 -10.26 6.13 16.61
CA ARG A 85 -10.89 5.23 17.58
C ARG A 85 -11.86 4.26 16.88
N GLY A 86 -11.63 2.96 17.08
CA GLY A 86 -12.48 1.91 16.49
C GLY A 86 -12.28 1.71 14.99
N ALA A 87 -11.22 2.29 14.41
CA ALA A 87 -10.87 2.04 13.01
C ALA A 87 -10.45 0.59 12.79
N THR A 88 -11.06 -0.05 11.81
CA THR A 88 -10.72 -1.35 11.27
C THR A 88 -10.41 -1.21 9.78
N PRO A 89 -9.80 -2.23 9.15
CA PRO A 89 -9.62 -2.22 7.69
C PRO A 89 -10.93 -1.92 6.96
N ASP A 90 -12.02 -2.60 7.30
CA ASP A 90 -13.27 -2.54 6.54
C ASP A 90 -14.08 -1.25 6.77
N ASN A 91 -14.08 -0.70 7.98
CA ASN A 91 -14.94 0.44 8.32
C ASN A 91 -14.31 1.82 8.01
N TYR A 92 -12.98 1.90 7.92
CA TYR A 92 -12.27 3.17 7.83
C TYR A 92 -11.21 3.16 6.73
N TYR A 93 -10.18 2.32 6.84
CA TYR A 93 -9.03 2.41 5.95
C TYR A 93 -9.33 2.01 4.51
N VAL A 94 -10.04 0.89 4.28
CA VAL A 94 -10.41 0.43 2.95
C VAL A 94 -11.26 1.45 2.19
N PRO A 95 -12.37 1.99 2.72
CA PRO A 95 -13.15 3.00 2.00
C PRO A 95 -12.35 4.30 1.78
N LEU A 96 -11.55 4.74 2.75
CA LEU A 96 -10.71 5.92 2.65
C LEU A 96 -9.66 5.80 1.53
N PHE A 97 -8.94 4.69 1.50
CA PHE A 97 -7.81 4.47 0.61
C PHE A 97 -8.22 4.02 -0.79
N ARG A 98 -9.30 3.25 -0.91
CA ARG A 98 -9.85 2.85 -2.22
C ARG A 98 -10.30 4.05 -3.04
N SER A 99 -10.76 5.12 -2.39
CA SER A 99 -11.28 6.33 -3.06
C SER A 99 -10.19 7.34 -3.47
N ILE A 100 -8.90 7.03 -3.30
CA ILE A 100 -7.80 7.93 -3.68
C ILE A 100 -7.73 8.10 -5.20
N PHE A 101 -7.73 6.99 -5.95
CA PHE A 101 -7.78 7.02 -7.40
C PHE A 101 -9.12 6.45 -7.87
N ALA A 102 -9.98 7.33 -8.37
CA ALA A 102 -11.27 6.96 -8.94
C ALA A 102 -11.15 6.21 -10.28
N THR A 103 -9.99 6.29 -10.93
CA THR A 103 -9.75 5.72 -12.26
C THR A 103 -8.37 5.08 -12.33
N SER A 104 -8.24 4.07 -13.19
CA SER A 104 -6.98 3.44 -13.55
C SER A 104 -7.06 2.99 -14.99
N TYR A 105 -5.92 3.01 -15.67
CA TYR A 105 -5.85 2.83 -17.12
C TYR A 105 -5.31 1.45 -17.52
N PRO A 106 -5.54 1.05 -18.77
CA PRO A 106 -5.02 -0.19 -19.33
C PRO A 106 -3.49 -0.34 -19.35
N THR A 107 -2.73 0.74 -19.30
CA THR A 107 -1.27 0.66 -19.40
C THR A 107 -0.59 1.48 -18.33
N VAL A 108 0.57 1.01 -17.89
CA VAL A 108 1.38 1.72 -16.90
C VAL A 108 1.70 3.12 -17.43
N MET A 109 2.04 3.25 -18.70
CA MET A 109 2.32 4.55 -19.32
C MET A 109 1.12 5.51 -19.29
N GLN A 110 -0.11 5.04 -19.51
CA GLN A 110 -1.30 5.88 -19.36
C GLN A 110 -1.48 6.34 -17.91
N ASN A 111 -1.32 5.44 -16.93
CA ASN A 111 -1.32 5.82 -15.50
C ASN A 111 -0.25 6.88 -15.21
N ARG A 112 0.99 6.70 -15.69
CA ARG A 112 2.07 7.66 -15.48
C ARG A 112 1.80 9.03 -16.10
N ARG A 113 1.20 9.09 -17.30
CA ARG A 113 0.76 10.36 -17.93
C ARG A 113 -0.29 11.11 -17.11
N GLN A 114 -1.03 10.41 -16.26
CA GLN A 114 -2.04 10.96 -15.35
C GLN A 114 -1.53 11.10 -13.91
N GLY A 115 -0.22 10.92 -13.66
CA GLY A 115 0.37 11.00 -12.32
C GLY A 115 -0.01 9.85 -11.37
N ILE A 116 -0.63 8.78 -11.87
CA ILE A 116 -1.04 7.62 -11.08
C ILE A 116 0.17 6.70 -10.90
N THR A 117 0.65 6.58 -9.67
CA THR A 117 1.78 5.71 -9.27
C THR A 117 1.57 5.21 -7.84
N CYS A 118 2.28 4.17 -7.41
CA CYS A 118 2.29 3.76 -6.00
C CYS A 118 2.83 4.86 -5.06
N ARG A 119 3.82 5.64 -5.50
CA ARG A 119 4.36 6.77 -4.74
C ARG A 119 3.31 7.86 -4.53
N THR A 120 2.72 8.36 -5.62
CA THR A 120 1.70 9.43 -5.56
C THR A 120 0.45 8.98 -4.81
N TRP A 121 0.10 7.69 -4.89
CA TRP A 121 -0.96 7.12 -4.06
C TRP A 121 -0.64 7.17 -2.57
N VAL A 122 0.60 6.83 -2.15
CA VAL A 122 1.01 6.89 -0.74
C VAL A 122 0.95 8.33 -0.21
N PHE A 123 1.43 9.32 -0.97
CA PHE A 123 1.33 10.72 -0.53
C PHE A 123 -0.13 11.18 -0.39
N ALA A 124 -0.99 10.87 -1.36
CA ALA A 124 -2.42 11.16 -1.26
C ALA A 124 -3.12 10.41 -0.12
N ALA A 125 -2.65 9.22 0.25
CA ALA A 125 -3.15 8.49 1.41
C ALA A 125 -2.75 9.18 2.72
N LEU A 126 -1.51 9.65 2.82
CA LEU A 126 -1.03 10.40 3.99
C LEU A 126 -1.78 11.72 4.19
N GLU A 127 -2.20 12.40 3.12
CA GLU A 127 -3.02 13.62 3.19
C GLU A 127 -4.45 13.37 3.71
N ARG A 128 -4.91 12.12 3.73
CA ARG A 128 -6.27 11.73 4.14
C ARG A 128 -6.35 11.12 5.54
N LEU A 129 -5.21 10.89 6.19
CA LEU A 129 -5.09 10.32 7.55
C LEU A 129 -4.93 11.44 8.57
#